data_AF-A0A847IUA7-F1
#
_entry.id   AF-A0A847IUA7-F1
#
_cell.length_a   1.000
_cell.length_b   1.000
_cell.length_c   1.000
_cell.angle_alpha   90.00
_cell.angle_beta   90.00
_cell.angle_gamma   90.00
#
_symmetry.space_group_name_H-M   'P 1'
#
loop_
_entity.id
_entity.type
_entity.pdbx_description
1 polymer ?
#
loop_
_entity_poly.entity_id
_entity_poly.type
_entity_poly.pdbx_seq_one_letter_code
_entity_poly.pdbx_strand_id
1 'polypeptide(L)' 'MRRIMGIDYGQKRVGLAVSDPLRIFAIPLETVTVDKVTGF' A
#
# COMPACT_ATOMS: atom_id res chain seq x y z
N MET A 1 -0.15 9.59 -15.76
CA MET A 1 -0.64 8.19 -15.76
C MET A 1 -1.10 7.82 -14.37
N ARG A 2 -2.22 7.10 -14.21
CA ARG A 2 -2.69 6.61 -12.90
C ARG A 2 -2.05 5.24 -12.60
N ARG A 3 -1.52 5.04 -11.39
CA ARG A 3 -1.05 3.73 -10.88
C ARG A 3 -2.15 3.08 -10.04
N ILE A 4 -2.09 1.76 -9.88
CA ILE A 4 -2.98 1.00 -8.98
C ILE A 4 -2.31 0.91 -7.61
N MET A 5 -3.07 1.11 -6.53
CA MET A 5 -2.59 0.94 -5.16
C MET A 5 -3.08 -0.39 -4.59
N GLY A 6 -2.16 -1.21 -4.10
CA GLY A 6 -2.45 -2.38 -3.28
C GLY A 6 -2.38 -2.01 -1.81
N ILE A 7 -3.37 -2.45 -1.03
CA ILE A 7 -3.44 -2.27 0.41
C ILE A 7 -3.59 -3.65 1.04
N ASP A 8 -2.62 -4.02 1.87
CA ASP A 8 -2.68 -5.23 2.70
C ASP A 8 -2.88 -4.81 4.15
N TYR A 9 -4.12 -4.96 4.64
CA TYR A 9 -4.52 -4.49 5.96
C TYR A 9 -4.30 -5.58 7.02
N GLY A 10 -3.41 -5.31 7.97
CA GLY A 10 -3.22 -6.10 9.18
C GLY A 10 -3.48 -5.29 10.44
N GLN A 11 -3.84 -5.98 11.53
CA GLN A 11 -4.14 -5.34 12.83
C GLN A 11 -2.93 -4.67 13.50
N LYS A 12 -1.70 -4.95 13.05
CA LYS A 12 -0.48 -4.32 13.56
C LYS A 12 0.14 -3.35 12.56
N ARG A 13 0.10 -3.71 11.27
CA ARG A 13 0.75 -2.99 10.18
C ARG A 13 -0.10 -3.06 8.93
N VAL A 14 0.01 -2.03 8.09
CA VAL A 14 -0.62 -1.97 6.78
C VAL A 14 0.48 -1.87 5.74
N GLY A 15 0.50 -2.82 4.79
CA GLY A 15 1.40 -2.82 3.64
C GLY A 15 0.80 -2.04 2.48
N LEU A 16 1.61 -1.19 1.85
CA LEU A 16 1.23 -0.42 0.67
C LEU A 16 2.13 -0.80 -0.50
N ALA A 17 1.52 -1.08 -1.64
CA ALA A 17 2.21 -1.31 -2.91
C ALA A 17 1.62 -0.45 -4.01
N VAL A 18 2.42 -0.13 -5.02
CA VAL A 18 1.95 0.56 -6.23
C VAL A 18 2.34 -0.23 -7.46
N SER A 19 1.47 -0.23 -8.47
CA SER A 19 1.80 -0.86 -9.74
C SER A 19 2.93 -0.12 -10.46
N ASP A 20 3.73 -0.84 -11.24
CA ASP A 20 4.64 -0.24 -12.21
C ASP A 20 3.84 0.54 -13.30
N PRO A 21 4.51 1.35 -14.16
CA PRO A 21 3.84 2.14 -15.19
C PRO A 21 3.00 1.33 -16.18
N LEU A 22 3.37 0.08 -16.45
CA LEU A 22 2.63 -0.82 -17.36
C LEU A 22 1.50 -1.59 -16.66
N ARG A 23 1.43 -1.54 -15.31
CA ARG A 23 0.45 -2.25 -14.47
C ARG A 23 0.59 -3.78 -14.53
N ILE A 24 1.82 -4.28 -14.61
CA ILE A 24 2.18 -5.70 -14.63
C ILE A 24 2.67 -6.17 -13.26
N PHE A 25 3.49 -5.36 -12.58
CA PHE A 25 4.13 -5.70 -11.31
C PHE A 25 3.66 -4.79 -10.18
N ALA A 26 3.46 -5.37 -8.99
CA ALA A 26 3.33 -4.62 -7.75
C ALA A 26 4.71 -4.37 -7.15
N ILE A 27 5.00 -3.12 -6.78
CA ILE A 27 6.26 -2.69 -6.20
C ILE A 27 5.97 -2.22 -4.76
N PRO A 28 6.78 -2.60 -3.75
CA PRO A 28 6.59 -2.13 -2.39
C PRO A 28 6.73 -0.60 -2.32
N LEU A 29 5.79 0.06 -1.63
CA LEU A 29 5.83 1.50 -1.37
C LEU A 29 6.23 1.77 0.09
N GLU A 30 5.46 1.26 1.04
CA GLU A 30 5.71 1.49 2.47
C GLU A 30 5.01 0.41 3.31
N THR A 31 5.43 0.24 4.57
CA THR A 31 4.65 -0.45 5.59
C THR A 31 4.52 0.46 6.81
N VAL A 32 3.28 0.81 7.17
CA VAL A 32 2.97 1.70 8.28
C VAL A 32 2.35 0.91 9.45
N THR A 33 2.43 1.46 10.68
CA THR A 33 1.64 0.94 11.81
C THR A 33 0.16 1.27 11.62
N VAL A 34 -0.74 0.42 12.11
CA VAL A 34 -2.18 0.57 11.91
C VAL A 34 -2.71 1.92 12.43
N ASP A 35 -2.14 2.42 13.53
CA ASP A 35 -2.54 3.68 14.17
C ASP A 35 -2.43 4.89 13.22
N LYS A 36 -1.52 4.84 12.24
CA LYS A 36 -1.37 5.90 11.22
C LYS A 36 -2.48 5.89 10.17
N VAL A 37 -3.22 4.80 10.05
CA VAL A 37 -4.27 4.61 9.02
C VAL A 37 -5.66 4.82 9.63
N THR A 38 -5.86 4.41 10.89
CA THR A 38 -7.16 4.44 11.56
C THR A 38 -7.31 5.53 12.61
N GLY A 39 -6.26 6.31 12.88
CA GLY A 39 -6.23 7.31 13.96
C GLY A 39 -6.92 8.65 13.65
N PHE A 40 -8.11 8.62 13.04
CA PHE A 40 -8.94 9.81 12.82
C PHE A 40 -9.78 10.18 14.06
#